data_AF-A0A7S2DBZ0-F1
#
_entry.id   AF-A0A7S2DBZ0-F1
#
_cell.length_a   1.000
_cell.length_b   1.000
_cell.length_c   1.000
_cell.angle_alpha   90.00
_cell.angle_beta   90.00
_cell.angle_gamma   90.00
#
_symmetry.space_group_name_H-M   'P 1'
#
loop_
_entity.id
_entity.type
_entity.pdbx_description
1 polymer ?
#
loop_
_entity_poly.entity_id
_entity_poly.type
_entity_poly.pdbx_seq_one_letter_code
_entity_poly.pdbx_strand_id
1 'polypeptide(L)'
;DETSSAGLRGLPPRDQVAVMAKDMQGVTNPSGVVHSRVRKLKSGAGVGGYAVAGAGYGAGYMPAAPVHAAPVAVVAPMDTCEYLEQAYEAFVTQYHIDQRAQEQVAQLSPLEKLEVISQSMDRVNNPSGVIASRCAKVRGQPVNLGPRAVQWVQEVIELFCGSYGIDPGSDGYQVLQQLSAEKQFEVCGQSLAGARNPQSVLYCRIQKLGLVQMPPVKMDTKVAARNPRHTGMGVVASPVGSFPRTTPAKRGNSGGAGGVEQFIQQYGLDEKASTALHELAASDPTSAQEVMLQPMGEEVRNPSGVIHARIQSRKGGKRGRAAPY
;
A
#
# COMPACT_ATOMS: atom_id res chain seq x y z
N ASP A 1 -29.52 7.68 30.43
CA ASP A 1 -29.63 9.06 30.93
C ASP A 1 -29.96 10.00 29.77
N GLU A 2 -30.95 10.88 29.95
CA GLU A 2 -31.48 11.72 28.86
C GLU A 2 -30.51 12.83 28.45
N THR A 3 -29.66 13.29 29.37
CA THR A 3 -28.64 14.30 29.05
C THR A 3 -27.56 13.73 28.11
N SER A 4 -27.21 12.45 28.28
CA SER A 4 -26.28 11.76 27.39
C SER A 4 -26.85 11.52 25.98
N SER A 5 -28.12 11.13 25.87
CA SER A 5 -28.79 10.86 24.58
C SER A 5 -29.02 12.14 23.79
N ALA A 6 -29.48 13.22 24.45
CA ALA A 6 -29.64 14.54 23.83
C ALA A 6 -28.30 15.12 23.36
N GLY A 7 -27.24 14.95 24.16
CA GLY A 7 -25.88 15.36 23.79
C GLY A 7 -25.36 14.65 22.55
N LEU A 8 -25.63 13.35 22.41
CA LEU A 8 -25.23 12.53 21.26
C LEU A 8 -26.02 12.91 20.00
N ARG A 9 -27.35 13.04 20.08
CA ARG A 9 -28.20 13.43 18.92
C ARG A 9 -27.85 14.81 18.37
N GLY A 10 -27.30 15.69 19.20
CA GLY A 10 -26.89 17.03 18.79
C GLY A 10 -25.52 17.12 18.10
N LEU A 11 -24.79 16.01 17.93
CA LEU A 11 -23.53 15.97 17.18
C LEU A 11 -23.76 15.67 15.69
N PRO A 12 -22.83 16.06 14.79
CA PRO A 12 -22.84 15.60 13.40
C PRO A 12 -22.79 14.06 13.30
N PRO A 13 -23.38 13.42 12.27
CA PRO A 13 -23.42 11.96 12.16
C PRO A 13 -22.06 11.26 12.26
N ARG A 14 -21.01 11.86 11.68
CA ARG A 14 -19.63 11.36 11.77
C ARG A 14 -19.13 11.27 13.23
N ASP A 15 -19.44 12.27 14.04
CA ASP A 15 -19.01 12.36 15.43
C ASP A 15 -19.85 11.44 16.34
N GLN A 16 -21.12 11.22 16.00
CA GLN A 16 -21.96 10.24 16.68
C GLN A 16 -21.36 8.84 16.56
N VAL A 17 -20.97 8.45 15.34
CA VAL A 17 -20.28 7.18 15.08
C VAL A 17 -18.98 7.10 15.86
N ALA A 18 -18.17 8.16 15.91
CA ALA A 18 -16.93 8.17 16.67
C ALA A 18 -17.13 7.99 18.19
N VAL A 19 -18.21 8.55 18.76
CA VAL A 19 -18.56 8.35 20.18
C VAL A 19 -18.99 6.90 20.45
N MET A 20 -19.72 6.29 19.52
CA MET A 20 -20.28 4.94 19.66
C MET A 20 -19.31 3.81 19.29
N ALA A 21 -18.36 4.06 18.39
CA ALA A 21 -17.43 3.06 17.86
C ALA A 21 -16.42 2.53 18.90
N LYS A 22 -16.21 3.26 20.00
CA LYS A 22 -15.37 2.79 21.09
C LYS A 22 -16.15 1.87 22.02
N ASP A 23 -15.57 0.69 22.24
CA ASP A 23 -16.12 -0.38 23.07
C ASP A 23 -16.66 0.13 24.43
N MET A 24 -17.78 -0.47 24.84
CA MET A 24 -18.52 -0.20 26.07
C MET A 24 -18.65 -1.45 26.96
N GLN A 25 -18.06 -2.59 26.58
CA GLN A 25 -18.05 -3.78 27.42
C GLN A 25 -17.36 -3.52 28.76
N GLY A 26 -17.99 -3.97 29.85
CA GLY A 26 -17.47 -3.80 31.21
C GLY A 26 -17.61 -2.39 31.82
N VAL A 27 -18.20 -1.45 31.10
CA VAL A 27 -18.41 -0.09 31.63
C VAL A 27 -19.59 -0.07 32.61
N THR A 28 -19.31 0.26 33.87
CA THR A 28 -20.32 0.36 34.95
C THR A 28 -21.28 1.55 34.79
N ASN A 29 -20.90 2.59 34.04
CA ASN A 29 -21.75 3.74 33.73
C ASN A 29 -21.62 4.18 32.26
N PRO A 30 -22.34 3.54 31.32
CA PRO A 30 -22.23 3.83 29.89
C PRO A 30 -22.67 5.26 29.54
N SER A 31 -23.70 5.79 30.21
CA SER A 31 -24.16 7.17 30.01
C SER A 31 -23.10 8.22 30.36
N GLY A 32 -22.34 8.01 31.44
CA GLY A 32 -21.25 8.90 31.83
C GLY A 32 -20.11 8.92 30.81
N VAL A 33 -19.77 7.75 30.26
CA VAL A 33 -18.75 7.62 29.21
C VAL A 33 -19.18 8.32 27.92
N VAL A 34 -20.42 8.11 27.47
CA VAL A 34 -20.98 8.80 26.30
C VAL A 34 -20.96 10.31 26.52
N HIS A 35 -21.44 10.80 27.67
CA HIS A 35 -21.47 12.22 27.98
C HIS A 35 -20.07 12.85 28.03
N SER A 36 -19.08 12.16 28.60
CA SER A 36 -17.68 12.60 28.62
C SER A 36 -17.07 12.68 27.22
N ARG A 37 -17.37 11.71 26.34
CA ARG A 37 -16.89 11.69 24.95
C ARG A 37 -17.51 12.84 24.14
N VAL A 38 -18.81 13.06 24.26
CA VAL A 38 -19.52 14.19 23.64
C VAL A 38 -18.93 15.52 24.10
N ARG A 39 -18.67 15.68 25.40
CA ARG A 39 -18.05 16.89 25.96
C ARG A 39 -16.65 17.12 25.38
N LYS A 40 -15.84 16.07 25.27
CA LYS A 40 -14.47 16.16 24.73
C LYS A 40 -14.47 16.62 23.27
N LEU A 41 -15.36 16.10 22.44
CA LEU A 41 -15.52 16.53 21.04
C LEU A 41 -15.94 18.00 20.95
N LYS A 42 -16.90 18.43 21.77
CA LYS A 42 -17.37 19.83 21.80
C LYS A 42 -16.29 20.81 22.27
N SER A 43 -15.39 20.38 23.15
CA SER A 43 -14.28 21.23 23.63
C SER A 43 -13.16 21.47 22.61
N GLY A 44 -13.23 20.88 21.41
CA GLY A 44 -12.16 21.00 20.40
C GLY A 44 -10.83 20.38 20.83
N ALA A 45 -10.80 19.67 21.96
CA ALA A 45 -9.67 18.90 22.44
C ALA A 45 -9.56 17.64 21.57
N GLY A 46 -8.92 17.81 20.42
CA GLY A 46 -8.73 16.80 19.39
C GLY A 46 -8.36 15.44 19.97
N VAL A 47 -8.87 14.40 19.31
CA VAL A 47 -8.71 12.97 19.66
C VAL A 47 -7.24 12.48 19.61
N GLY A 48 -6.25 13.37 19.46
CA GLY A 48 -4.86 13.03 19.15
C GLY A 48 -3.77 13.58 20.10
N GLY A 49 -4.04 13.82 21.38
CA GLY A 49 -3.01 14.31 22.30
C GLY A 49 -3.01 13.64 23.67
N TYR A 50 -2.13 12.67 23.88
CA TYR A 50 -1.72 12.26 25.23
C TYR A 50 -0.75 13.30 25.76
N ALA A 51 -1.26 14.42 26.29
CA ALA A 51 -0.47 15.31 27.10
C ALA A 51 -0.32 14.70 28.51
N VAL A 52 0.84 14.11 28.77
CA VAL A 52 1.28 13.73 30.11
C VAL A 52 1.53 15.03 30.88
N ALA A 53 0.52 15.49 31.62
CA ALA A 53 0.70 16.56 32.60
C ALA A 53 1.34 15.95 33.85
N GLY A 54 2.65 16.16 33.99
CA GLY A 54 3.35 15.88 35.24
C GLY A 54 3.03 16.94 36.29
N ALA A 55 2.58 16.50 37.46
CA ALA A 55 2.72 17.23 38.72
C ALA A 55 2.47 16.30 39.91
N GLY A 56 3.34 16.38 40.91
CA GLY A 56 2.96 16.13 42.30
C GLY A 56 3.49 14.83 42.91
N TYR A 57 4.65 14.93 43.56
CA TYR A 57 5.07 14.00 44.61
C TYR A 57 4.02 13.96 45.73
N GLY A 58 3.42 12.79 45.95
CA GLY A 58 2.56 12.51 47.09
C GLY A 58 2.67 11.04 47.45
N ALA A 59 3.48 10.73 48.45
CA ALA A 59 3.68 9.39 48.99
C ALA A 59 2.39 8.91 49.64
N GLY A 60 1.80 7.85 49.08
CA GLY A 60 0.63 7.18 49.63
C GLY A 60 0.40 5.86 48.89
N TYR A 61 0.40 4.77 49.65
CA TYR A 61 0.14 3.39 49.22
C TYR A 61 -0.91 3.29 48.09
N MET A 62 -0.55 2.65 46.97
CA MET A 62 -1.46 2.29 45.89
C MET A 62 -1.60 0.77 45.79
N PRO A 63 -2.82 0.21 45.73
CA PRO A 63 -3.04 -1.19 45.41
C PRO A 63 -2.72 -1.43 43.93
N ALA A 64 -2.27 -2.66 43.62
CA ALA A 64 -1.89 -3.10 42.29
C ALA A 64 -2.94 -2.72 41.23
N ALA A 65 -2.55 -1.84 40.31
CA ALA A 65 -3.38 -1.41 39.20
C ALA A 65 -3.57 -2.59 38.22
N PRO A 66 -4.79 -2.82 37.71
CA PRO A 66 -5.01 -3.76 36.63
C PRO A 66 -4.30 -3.26 35.37
N VAL A 67 -3.45 -4.10 34.80
CA VAL A 67 -2.87 -3.93 33.47
C VAL A 67 -4.00 -3.87 32.45
N HIS A 68 -4.45 -2.66 32.13
CA HIS A 68 -5.37 -2.43 31.03
C HIS A 68 -4.64 -2.66 29.71
N ALA A 69 -5.09 -3.67 28.97
CA ALA A 69 -4.69 -3.89 27.60
C ALA A 69 -4.88 -2.57 26.81
N ALA A 70 -3.82 -2.13 26.13
CA ALA A 70 -3.87 -0.95 25.29
C ALA A 70 -5.01 -1.08 24.27
N PRO A 71 -5.76 0.00 23.97
CA PRO A 71 -6.76 -0.05 22.92
C PRO A 71 -6.08 -0.50 21.63
N VAL A 72 -6.54 -1.62 21.09
CA VAL A 72 -6.13 -2.10 19.77
C VAL A 72 -6.49 -0.98 18.80
N ALA A 73 -5.50 -0.19 18.40
CA ALA A 73 -5.67 0.72 17.28
C ALA A 73 -6.13 -0.17 16.12
N VAL A 74 -7.33 0.08 15.61
CA VAL A 74 -7.78 -0.56 14.39
C VAL A 74 -6.77 -0.11 13.34
N VAL A 75 -5.81 -0.99 13.06
CA VAL A 75 -4.83 -0.79 12.01
C VAL A 75 -5.68 -0.71 10.76
N ALA A 76 -5.81 0.49 10.20
CA ALA A 76 -6.57 0.67 8.98
C ALA A 76 -6.00 -0.34 7.96
N PRO A 77 -6.85 -1.19 7.35
CA PRO A 77 -6.38 -2.16 6.37
C PRO A 77 -5.55 -1.43 5.32
N MET A 78 -4.35 -1.94 5.07
CA MET A 78 -3.33 -1.22 4.30
C MET A 78 -3.54 -1.38 2.78
N ASP A 79 -4.50 -2.20 2.38
CA ASP A 79 -4.81 -2.56 1.00
C ASP A 79 -6.32 -2.46 0.72
N THR A 80 -6.66 -1.93 -0.45
CA THR A 80 -8.01 -1.82 -1.00
C THR A 80 -8.72 -3.18 -1.05
N CYS A 81 -7.98 -4.24 -1.38
CA CYS A 81 -8.51 -5.60 -1.41
C CYS A 81 -8.90 -6.08 0.00
N GLU A 82 -8.07 -5.79 1.00
CA GLU A 82 -8.34 -6.15 2.39
C GLU A 82 -9.55 -5.37 2.93
N TYR A 83 -9.65 -4.08 2.61
CA TYR A 83 -10.82 -3.27 2.97
C TYR A 83 -12.11 -3.82 2.33
N LEU A 84 -12.05 -4.29 1.08
CA LEU A 84 -13.18 -4.91 0.41
C LEU A 84 -13.60 -6.22 1.08
N GLU A 85 -12.66 -7.08 1.46
CA GLU A 85 -12.98 -8.32 2.18
C GLU A 85 -13.60 -8.02 3.55
N GLN A 86 -13.08 -7.01 4.29
CA GLN A 86 -13.69 -6.58 5.55
C GLN A 86 -15.12 -6.02 5.36
N ALA A 87 -15.33 -5.21 4.32
CA ALA A 87 -16.65 -4.69 3.99
C ALA A 87 -17.62 -5.81 3.58
N TYR A 88 -17.12 -6.82 2.87
CA TYR A 88 -17.87 -8.01 2.51
C TYR A 88 -18.25 -8.84 3.73
N GLU A 89 -17.33 -9.09 4.67
CA GLU A 89 -17.62 -9.80 5.93
C GLU A 89 -18.67 -9.07 6.77
N ALA A 90 -18.55 -7.75 6.88
CA ALA A 90 -19.54 -6.92 7.54
C ALA A 90 -20.91 -7.01 6.86
N PHE A 91 -20.94 -6.99 5.52
CA PHE A 91 -22.16 -7.13 4.73
C PHE A 91 -22.81 -8.51 4.92
N VAL A 92 -22.03 -9.60 4.86
CA VAL A 92 -22.51 -10.97 5.09
C VAL A 92 -23.13 -11.10 6.48
N THR A 93 -22.46 -10.56 7.48
CA THR A 93 -22.91 -10.58 8.88
C THR A 93 -24.19 -9.77 9.06
N GLN A 94 -24.26 -8.57 8.47
CA GLN A 94 -25.39 -7.66 8.58
C GLN A 94 -26.68 -8.21 7.95
N TYR A 95 -26.57 -8.87 6.80
CA TYR A 95 -27.73 -9.35 6.04
C TYR A 95 -27.97 -10.85 6.15
N HIS A 96 -27.20 -11.55 7.00
CA HIS A 96 -27.28 -13.01 7.21
C HIS A 96 -27.26 -13.80 5.89
N ILE A 97 -26.30 -13.49 5.02
CA ILE A 97 -26.17 -14.14 3.71
C ILE A 97 -25.81 -15.61 3.91
N ASP A 98 -26.50 -16.51 3.20
CA ASP A 98 -26.27 -17.95 3.32
C ASP A 98 -24.93 -18.39 2.73
N GLN A 99 -24.44 -19.56 3.17
CA GLN A 99 -23.14 -20.09 2.75
C GLN A 99 -23.04 -20.27 1.23
N ARG A 100 -24.14 -20.65 0.56
CA ARG A 100 -24.15 -20.89 -0.89
C ARG A 100 -23.99 -19.60 -1.69
N ALA A 101 -24.67 -18.52 -1.30
CA ALA A 101 -24.51 -17.22 -1.91
C ALA A 101 -23.11 -16.64 -1.60
N GLN A 102 -22.58 -16.87 -0.40
CA GLN A 102 -21.21 -16.49 -0.06
C GLN A 102 -20.18 -17.17 -0.98
N GLU A 103 -20.32 -18.47 -1.24
CA GLU A 103 -19.47 -19.20 -2.19
C GLU A 103 -19.55 -18.63 -3.62
N GLN A 104 -20.71 -18.15 -4.04
CA GLN A 104 -20.88 -17.50 -5.35
C GLN A 104 -20.17 -16.16 -5.42
N VAL A 105 -20.23 -15.35 -4.35
CA VAL A 105 -19.51 -14.07 -4.25
C VAL A 105 -18.00 -14.31 -4.19
N ALA A 106 -17.55 -15.34 -3.47
CA ALA A 106 -16.12 -15.68 -3.35
C ALA A 106 -15.46 -16.03 -4.70
N GLN A 107 -16.25 -16.48 -5.68
CA GLN A 107 -15.78 -16.78 -7.04
C GLN A 107 -15.67 -15.54 -7.95
N LEU A 108 -16.17 -14.39 -7.52
CA LEU A 108 -16.12 -13.15 -8.29
C LEU A 108 -14.79 -12.41 -8.12
N SER A 109 -14.40 -11.65 -9.14
CA SER A 109 -13.28 -10.71 -9.04
C SER A 109 -13.60 -9.58 -8.04
N PRO A 110 -12.58 -8.88 -7.49
CA PRO A 110 -12.80 -7.81 -6.50
C PRO A 110 -13.81 -6.73 -6.95
N LEU A 111 -13.75 -6.31 -8.22
CA LEU A 111 -14.67 -5.28 -8.73
C LEU A 111 -16.09 -5.81 -8.93
N GLU A 112 -16.26 -7.06 -9.34
CA GLU A 112 -17.58 -7.70 -9.40
C GLU A 112 -18.17 -7.88 -8.00
N LYS A 113 -17.35 -8.31 -7.02
CA LYS A 113 -17.78 -8.38 -5.60
C LYS A 113 -18.27 -7.01 -5.12
N LEU A 114 -17.50 -5.97 -5.39
CA LEU A 114 -17.84 -4.60 -5.03
C LEU A 114 -19.19 -4.19 -5.63
N GLU A 115 -19.40 -4.44 -6.93
CA GLU A 115 -20.67 -4.12 -7.58
C GLU A 115 -21.85 -4.82 -6.90
N VAL A 116 -21.72 -6.10 -6.56
CA VAL A 116 -22.77 -6.89 -5.91
C VAL A 116 -23.14 -6.34 -4.53
N ILE A 117 -22.15 -5.97 -3.71
CA ILE A 117 -22.37 -5.50 -2.33
C ILE A 117 -22.72 -4.01 -2.24
N SER A 118 -22.41 -3.22 -3.28
CA SER A 118 -22.67 -1.77 -3.28
C SER A 118 -24.15 -1.41 -3.36
N GLN A 119 -24.98 -2.32 -3.88
CA GLN A 119 -26.39 -2.10 -4.10
C GLN A 119 -27.20 -2.32 -2.80
N SER A 120 -28.10 -1.39 -2.49
CA SER A 120 -28.95 -1.47 -1.29
C SER A 120 -29.73 -2.79 -1.21
N MET A 121 -29.92 -3.26 0.02
CA MET A 121 -30.70 -4.44 0.39
C MET A 121 -31.93 -4.06 1.24
N ASP A 122 -32.31 -2.79 1.22
CA ASP A 122 -33.46 -2.29 1.98
C ASP A 122 -34.73 -3.03 1.53
N ARG A 123 -35.47 -3.61 2.48
CA ARG A 123 -36.75 -4.32 2.28
C ARG A 123 -36.65 -5.62 1.46
N VAL A 124 -35.46 -6.21 1.36
CA VAL A 124 -35.31 -7.51 0.71
C VAL A 124 -35.70 -8.64 1.66
N ASN A 125 -36.73 -9.42 1.32
CA ASN A 125 -37.18 -10.56 2.13
C ASN A 125 -36.22 -11.77 2.07
N ASN A 126 -35.49 -11.93 0.97
CA ASN A 126 -34.53 -13.01 0.77
C ASN A 126 -33.19 -12.44 0.24
N PRO A 127 -32.30 -12.00 1.14
CA PRO A 127 -31.06 -11.34 0.75
C PRO A 127 -30.11 -12.28 -0.01
N SER A 128 -30.00 -13.54 0.39
CA SER A 128 -29.16 -14.54 -0.28
C SER A 128 -29.58 -14.77 -1.73
N GLY A 129 -30.89 -14.87 -1.99
CA GLY A 129 -31.42 -15.03 -3.35
C GLY A 129 -31.13 -13.83 -4.25
N VAL A 130 -31.23 -12.61 -3.72
CA VAL A 130 -30.87 -11.39 -4.44
C VAL A 130 -29.38 -11.36 -4.76
N ILE A 131 -28.52 -11.69 -3.79
CA ILE A 131 -27.06 -11.77 -4.01
C ILE A 131 -26.72 -12.80 -5.08
N ALA A 132 -27.34 -13.99 -5.03
CA ALA A 132 -27.12 -15.02 -6.04
C ALA A 132 -27.52 -14.54 -7.45
N SER A 133 -28.66 -13.87 -7.57
CA SER A 133 -29.12 -13.27 -8.84
C SER A 133 -28.17 -12.17 -9.33
N ARG A 134 -27.64 -11.33 -8.44
CA ARG A 134 -26.66 -10.30 -8.79
C ARG A 134 -25.36 -10.94 -9.26
N CYS A 135 -24.84 -11.94 -8.54
CA CYS A 135 -23.64 -12.68 -8.92
C CYS A 135 -23.75 -13.28 -10.33
N ALA A 136 -24.89 -13.89 -10.65
CA ALA A 136 -25.14 -14.44 -11.98
C ALA A 136 -25.15 -13.37 -13.08
N LYS A 137 -25.57 -12.14 -12.76
CA LYS A 137 -25.64 -11.02 -13.71
C LYS A 137 -24.27 -10.41 -13.99
N VAL A 138 -23.43 -10.22 -12.97
CA VAL A 138 -22.08 -9.64 -13.15
C VAL A 138 -21.09 -10.63 -13.76
N ARG A 139 -21.22 -11.93 -13.42
CA ARG A 139 -20.24 -12.95 -13.81
C ARG A 139 -20.04 -13.01 -15.34
N GLY A 140 -18.82 -12.72 -15.78
CA GLY A 140 -18.43 -12.83 -17.19
C GLY A 140 -18.91 -11.68 -18.08
N GLN A 141 -19.52 -10.65 -17.50
CA GLN A 141 -19.80 -9.39 -18.18
C GLN A 141 -18.65 -8.40 -17.93
N PRO A 142 -18.35 -7.48 -18.87
CA PRO A 142 -17.46 -6.37 -18.57
C PRO A 142 -18.03 -5.59 -17.39
N VAL A 143 -17.18 -5.33 -16.38
CA VAL A 143 -17.61 -4.74 -15.12
C VAL A 143 -18.01 -3.29 -15.33
N ASN A 144 -19.31 -3.03 -15.35
CA ASN A 144 -19.88 -1.68 -15.34
C ASN A 144 -20.33 -1.36 -13.93
N LEU A 145 -19.47 -0.63 -13.19
CA LEU A 145 -19.76 -0.23 -11.83
C LEU A 145 -20.92 0.77 -11.78
N GLY A 146 -21.89 0.50 -10.90
CA GLY A 146 -22.98 1.42 -10.61
C GLY A 146 -22.49 2.66 -9.86
N PRO A 147 -23.31 3.74 -9.80
CA PRO A 147 -22.91 5.00 -9.15
C PRO A 147 -22.46 4.84 -7.70
N ARG A 148 -23.11 3.94 -6.95
CA ARG A 148 -22.75 3.68 -5.54
C ARG A 148 -21.42 2.94 -5.43
N ALA A 149 -21.14 1.98 -6.30
CA ALA A 149 -19.84 1.30 -6.34
C ALA A 149 -18.70 2.28 -6.66
N VAL A 150 -18.91 3.18 -7.64
CA VAL A 150 -17.94 4.23 -7.97
C VAL A 150 -17.69 5.15 -6.78
N GLN A 151 -18.74 5.60 -6.09
CA GLN A 151 -18.59 6.40 -4.88
C GLN A 151 -17.79 5.66 -3.80
N TRP A 152 -18.04 4.36 -3.62
CA TRP A 152 -17.30 3.57 -2.65
C TRP A 152 -15.82 3.47 -3.02
N VAL A 153 -15.47 3.28 -4.30
CA VAL A 153 -14.07 3.33 -4.75
C VAL A 153 -13.42 4.68 -4.37
N GLN A 154 -14.13 5.80 -4.54
CA GLN A 154 -13.63 7.12 -4.13
C GLN A 154 -13.39 7.21 -2.61
N GLU A 155 -14.35 6.74 -1.79
CA GLU A 155 -14.23 6.68 -0.34
C GLU A 155 -12.98 5.85 0.08
N VAL A 156 -12.73 4.72 -0.60
CA VAL A 156 -11.56 3.89 -0.31
C VAL A 156 -10.25 4.56 -0.74
N ILE A 157 -10.23 5.26 -1.88
CA ILE A 157 -9.04 6.02 -2.30
C ILE A 157 -8.69 7.11 -1.29
N GLU A 158 -9.68 7.84 -0.78
CA GLU A 158 -9.48 8.86 0.23
C GLU A 158 -8.86 8.27 1.50
N LEU A 159 -9.38 7.14 1.97
CA LEU A 159 -8.83 6.42 3.13
C LEU A 159 -7.42 5.89 2.86
N PHE A 160 -7.21 5.28 1.70
CA PHE A 160 -5.91 4.77 1.27
C PHE A 160 -4.87 5.88 1.25
N CYS A 161 -5.12 6.97 0.52
CA CYS A 161 -4.20 8.10 0.44
C CYS A 161 -3.97 8.76 1.80
N GLY A 162 -5.03 8.92 2.61
CA GLY A 162 -4.92 9.42 3.98
C GLY A 162 -4.03 8.55 4.86
N SER A 163 -4.14 7.21 4.76
CA SER A 163 -3.35 6.26 5.56
C SER A 163 -1.85 6.33 5.28
N TYR A 164 -1.47 6.67 4.04
CA TYR A 164 -0.07 6.82 3.63
C TYR A 164 0.43 8.28 3.66
N GLY A 165 -0.39 9.21 4.17
CA GLY A 165 -0.05 10.63 4.25
C GLY A 165 0.09 11.31 2.89
N ILE A 166 -0.63 10.83 1.88
CA ILE A 166 -0.68 11.43 0.54
C ILE A 166 -1.71 12.57 0.58
N ASP A 167 -1.25 13.78 0.28
CA ASP A 167 -2.09 14.99 0.29
C ASP A 167 -3.15 14.92 -0.84
N PRO A 168 -4.45 15.15 -0.54
CA PRO A 168 -5.49 15.30 -1.57
C PRO A 168 -5.21 16.43 -2.58
N GLY A 169 -4.42 17.43 -2.20
CA GLY A 169 -3.97 18.50 -3.10
C GLY A 169 -2.85 18.09 -4.06
N SER A 170 -2.24 16.91 -3.87
CA SER A 170 -1.08 16.50 -4.67
C SER A 170 -1.44 16.08 -6.10
N ASP A 171 -0.52 16.31 -7.04
CA ASP A 171 -0.67 15.87 -8.43
C ASP A 171 -0.94 14.36 -8.53
N GLY A 172 -0.28 13.55 -7.70
CA GLY A 172 -0.49 12.10 -7.68
C GLY A 172 -1.93 11.71 -7.34
N TYR A 173 -2.54 12.42 -6.38
CA TYR A 173 -3.94 12.22 -6.01
C TYR A 173 -4.90 12.70 -7.11
N GLN A 174 -4.64 13.88 -7.67
CA GLN A 174 -5.48 14.44 -8.74
C GLN A 174 -5.48 13.57 -9.99
N VAL A 175 -4.33 13.02 -10.36
CA VAL A 175 -4.22 12.09 -11.49
C VAL A 175 -4.91 10.77 -11.18
N LEU A 176 -4.78 10.25 -9.96
CA LEU A 176 -5.52 9.05 -9.52
C LEU A 176 -7.03 9.24 -9.67
N GLN A 177 -7.56 10.40 -9.28
CA GLN A 177 -8.99 10.74 -9.40
C GLN A 177 -9.49 10.81 -10.85
N GLN A 178 -8.62 11.07 -11.81
CA GLN A 178 -8.96 11.10 -13.24
C GLN A 178 -9.00 9.71 -13.88
N LEU A 179 -8.48 8.68 -13.22
CA LEU A 179 -8.50 7.32 -13.73
C LEU A 179 -9.90 6.70 -13.66
N SER A 180 -10.16 5.70 -14.49
CA SER A 180 -11.37 4.87 -14.32
C SER A 180 -11.31 4.12 -13.00
N ALA A 181 -12.47 3.82 -12.41
CA ALA A 181 -12.57 3.13 -11.12
C ALA A 181 -11.83 1.78 -11.09
N GLU A 182 -11.83 1.04 -12.20
CA GLU A 182 -11.05 -0.20 -12.34
C GLU A 182 -9.54 0.05 -12.12
N LYS A 183 -9.01 1.11 -12.75
CA LYS A 183 -7.60 1.47 -12.63
C LYS A 183 -7.26 2.09 -11.29
N GLN A 184 -8.17 2.85 -10.70
CA GLN A 184 -8.01 3.33 -9.34
C GLN A 184 -7.87 2.16 -8.36
N PHE A 185 -8.76 1.18 -8.47
CA PHE A 185 -8.73 -0.02 -7.64
C PHE A 185 -7.44 -0.83 -7.86
N GLU A 186 -7.00 -1.00 -9.10
CA GLU A 186 -5.74 -1.68 -9.44
C GLU A 186 -4.52 -0.96 -8.81
N VAL A 187 -4.46 0.37 -8.86
CA VAL A 187 -3.35 1.16 -8.30
C VAL A 187 -3.31 1.07 -6.77
N CYS A 188 -4.48 1.18 -6.13
CA CYS A 188 -4.60 1.15 -4.68
C CYS A 188 -4.56 -0.28 -4.11
N GLY A 189 -4.81 -1.30 -4.94
CA GLY A 189 -4.78 -2.72 -4.56
C GLY A 189 -3.39 -3.28 -4.25
N GLN A 190 -2.38 -2.42 -4.15
CA GLN A 190 -1.02 -2.77 -3.77
C GLN A 190 -0.58 -1.87 -2.62
N SER A 191 -0.14 -2.48 -1.52
CA SER A 191 0.39 -1.72 -0.38
C SER A 191 1.54 -0.77 -0.79
N LEU A 192 1.57 0.42 -0.17
CA LEU A 192 2.69 1.38 -0.24
C LEU A 192 3.59 1.30 1.01
N ALA A 193 3.41 0.28 1.86
CA ALA A 193 4.18 0.13 3.07
C ALA A 193 5.68 -0.01 2.77
N GLY A 194 6.51 0.67 3.58
CA GLY A 194 7.96 0.71 3.39
C GLY A 194 8.44 1.67 2.29
N ALA A 195 7.55 2.30 1.54
CA ALA A 195 7.95 3.35 0.60
C ALA A 195 8.49 4.58 1.35
N ARG A 196 9.70 5.02 1.02
CA ARG A 196 10.29 6.25 1.56
C ARG A 196 9.48 7.50 1.18
N ASN A 197 8.84 7.47 0.01
CA ASN A 197 7.94 8.50 -0.48
C ASN A 197 6.74 7.83 -1.18
N PRO A 198 5.63 7.60 -0.46
CA PRO A 198 4.43 6.95 -0.99
C PRO A 198 3.84 7.66 -2.22
N GLN A 199 3.89 9.00 -2.26
CA GLN A 199 3.36 9.80 -3.37
C GLN A 199 4.13 9.56 -4.67
N SER A 200 5.47 9.47 -4.62
CA SER A 200 6.27 9.14 -5.80
C SER A 200 6.03 7.72 -6.30
N VAL A 201 5.83 6.75 -5.39
CA VAL A 201 5.52 5.37 -5.76
C VAL A 201 4.13 5.29 -6.39
N LEU A 202 3.13 5.96 -5.80
CA LEU A 202 1.78 6.06 -6.37
C LEU A 202 1.83 6.62 -7.80
N TYR A 203 2.53 7.75 -7.98
CA TYR A 203 2.67 8.36 -9.30
C TYR A 203 3.37 7.45 -10.31
N CYS A 204 4.45 6.76 -9.91
CA CYS A 204 5.14 5.80 -10.77
C CYS A 204 4.25 4.62 -11.18
N ARG A 205 3.39 4.12 -10.27
CA ARG A 205 2.41 3.06 -10.58
C ARG A 205 1.39 3.53 -11.61
N ILE A 206 0.84 4.73 -11.42
CA ILE A 206 -0.12 5.33 -12.36
C ILE A 206 0.49 5.45 -13.77
N GLN A 207 1.76 5.87 -13.86
CA GLN A 207 2.48 5.96 -15.13
C GLN A 207 2.68 4.59 -15.80
N LYS A 208 3.02 3.56 -15.03
CA LYS A 208 3.25 2.20 -15.55
C LYS A 208 2.02 1.56 -16.16
N LEU A 209 0.83 1.89 -15.66
CA LEU A 209 -0.41 1.41 -16.26
C LEU A 209 -0.69 2.05 -17.64
N GLY A 210 0.19 2.92 -18.12
CA GLY A 210 0.09 3.54 -19.45
C GLY A 210 -1.03 4.56 -19.55
N LEU A 211 -1.62 4.95 -18.41
CA LEU A 211 -2.84 5.76 -18.35
C LEU A 211 -2.57 7.25 -18.55
N VAL A 212 -1.31 7.64 -18.49
CA VAL A 212 -0.92 9.04 -18.56
C VAL A 212 0.23 9.18 -19.55
N GLN A 213 -0.09 9.44 -20.83
CA GLN A 213 0.81 10.17 -21.70
C GLN A 213 0.80 11.63 -21.24
N MET A 214 1.40 11.91 -20.08
CA MET A 214 1.53 13.29 -19.67
C MET A 214 2.62 13.92 -20.52
N PRO A 215 2.41 15.15 -21.03
CA PRO A 215 3.52 15.95 -21.51
C PRO A 215 4.57 15.99 -20.39
N PRO A 216 5.87 15.88 -20.70
CA PRO A 216 6.93 15.80 -19.70
C PRO A 216 6.76 16.97 -18.74
N VAL A 217 6.31 16.67 -17.52
CA VAL A 217 6.19 17.66 -16.46
C VAL A 217 7.62 18.13 -16.25
N LYS A 218 7.89 19.39 -16.63
CA LYS A 218 9.14 20.06 -16.30
C LYS A 218 9.10 20.18 -14.79
N MET A 219 9.59 19.15 -14.10
CA MET A 219 9.89 19.27 -12.69
C MET A 219 10.93 20.38 -12.63
N ASP A 220 10.49 21.55 -12.22
CA ASP A 220 11.37 22.68 -11.95
C ASP A 220 12.29 22.25 -10.82
N THR A 221 13.42 21.64 -11.19
CA THR A 221 14.55 21.35 -10.32
C THR A 221 15.21 22.66 -9.91
N LYS A 222 14.49 23.50 -9.18
CA LYS A 222 14.99 24.76 -8.62
C LYS A 222 15.65 24.59 -7.24
N VAL A 223 15.86 23.36 -6.79
CA VAL A 223 16.42 23.07 -5.45
C VAL A 223 17.91 22.67 -5.48
N ALA A 224 18.58 22.67 -6.63
CA ALA A 224 20.01 22.30 -6.72
C ALA A 224 20.90 23.43 -7.28
N ALA A 225 20.85 24.61 -6.67
CA ALA A 225 21.82 25.67 -6.96
C ALA A 225 22.54 26.13 -5.68
N ARG A 226 23.30 25.22 -5.06
CA ARG A 226 24.35 25.60 -4.10
C ARG A 226 25.43 24.51 -3.94
N ASN A 227 26.25 24.34 -4.98
CA ASN A 227 27.73 24.30 -4.87
C ASN A 227 28.37 23.99 -6.23
N PRO A 228 29.02 24.98 -6.89
CA PRO A 228 29.86 24.71 -8.05
C PRO A 228 31.33 24.70 -7.61
N ARG A 229 31.99 23.55 -7.59
CA ARG A 229 33.46 23.52 -7.73
C ARG A 229 33.94 22.26 -8.45
N HIS A 230 34.62 22.53 -9.58
CA HIS A 230 35.74 21.80 -10.19
C HIS A 230 35.48 20.47 -10.90
N THR A 231 35.51 20.44 -12.24
CA THR A 231 36.69 20.14 -13.12
C THR A 231 36.44 18.76 -13.73
N GLY A 232 36.53 18.42 -15.01
CA GLY A 232 36.96 19.05 -16.25
C GLY A 232 37.19 17.89 -17.25
N MET A 233 36.99 18.16 -18.54
CA MET A 233 37.41 17.38 -19.73
C MET A 233 36.69 16.07 -20.11
N GLY A 234 36.41 15.95 -21.41
CA GLY A 234 36.55 14.69 -22.15
C GLY A 234 35.33 14.24 -22.95
N VAL A 235 35.17 14.80 -24.16
CA VAL A 235 34.20 14.36 -25.18
C VAL A 235 34.81 13.18 -25.96
N VAL A 236 34.06 12.10 -26.19
CA VAL A 236 34.15 11.29 -27.42
C VAL A 236 32.80 10.60 -27.66
N ALA A 237 32.23 10.86 -28.84
CA ALA A 237 31.02 10.25 -29.35
C ALA A 237 31.32 8.86 -29.93
N SER A 238 30.36 7.94 -29.86
CA SER A 238 30.38 6.68 -30.61
C SER A 238 28.97 6.28 -31.05
N PRO A 239 28.83 5.62 -32.20
CA PRO A 239 27.57 5.49 -32.92
C PRO A 239 26.71 4.31 -32.45
N VAL A 240 25.40 4.48 -32.66
CA VAL A 240 24.31 3.58 -32.26
C VAL A 240 24.23 2.38 -33.20
N GLY A 241 24.39 1.16 -32.66
CA GLY A 241 24.05 -0.10 -33.32
C GLY A 241 22.72 -0.64 -32.79
N SER A 242 21.81 -0.99 -33.71
CA SER A 242 20.50 -1.58 -33.44
C SER A 242 20.62 -3.05 -33.01
N PHE A 243 20.02 -3.44 -31.89
CA PHE A 243 19.97 -4.83 -31.43
C PHE A 243 18.55 -5.43 -31.56
N PRO A 244 18.41 -6.68 -32.04
CA PRO A 244 17.15 -7.38 -32.16
C PRO A 244 16.66 -7.95 -30.82
N ARG A 245 15.34 -7.87 -30.61
CA ARG A 245 14.61 -8.33 -29.43
C ARG A 245 14.31 -9.83 -29.58
N THR A 246 14.92 -10.68 -28.76
CA THR A 246 14.58 -12.11 -28.64
C THR A 246 14.17 -12.43 -27.21
N THR A 247 13.10 -13.21 -27.05
CA THR A 247 12.58 -13.69 -25.77
C THR A 247 13.21 -15.05 -25.41
N PRO A 248 13.54 -15.34 -24.15
CA PRO A 248 14.24 -16.58 -23.81
C PRO A 248 13.29 -17.73 -23.45
N ALA A 249 13.58 -18.89 -24.03
CA ALA A 249 13.01 -20.18 -23.67
C ALA A 249 13.82 -20.87 -22.55
N LYS A 250 13.07 -21.36 -21.56
CA LYS A 250 13.27 -22.50 -20.65
C LYS A 250 14.69 -23.08 -20.41
N ARG A 251 15.11 -22.91 -19.15
CA ARG A 251 16.28 -23.39 -18.37
C ARG A 251 16.79 -24.81 -18.60
N GLY A 252 18.13 -24.93 -18.67
CA GLY A 252 18.92 -26.11 -18.33
C GLY A 252 20.27 -25.73 -17.71
N ASN A 253 20.49 -26.16 -16.47
CA ASN A 253 21.73 -26.26 -15.68
C ASN A 253 23.05 -25.64 -16.24
N SER A 254 23.27 -24.33 -16.06
CA SER A 254 24.49 -23.60 -16.46
C SER A 254 25.30 -23.09 -15.25
N GLY A 255 25.68 -23.98 -14.33
CA GLY A 255 26.51 -23.63 -13.16
C GLY A 255 28.01 -23.44 -13.44
N GLY A 256 28.44 -23.47 -14.70
CA GLY A 256 29.84 -23.27 -15.10
C GLY A 256 30.13 -21.85 -15.60
N ALA A 257 31.39 -21.56 -15.93
CA ALA A 257 31.83 -20.27 -16.50
C ALA A 257 30.96 -19.80 -17.70
N GLY A 258 30.35 -20.74 -18.45
CA GLY A 258 29.42 -20.41 -19.53
C GLY A 258 28.10 -19.77 -19.07
N GLY A 259 27.69 -19.92 -17.82
CA GLY A 259 26.51 -19.26 -17.26
C GLY A 259 26.70 -17.76 -17.10
N VAL A 260 27.92 -17.31 -16.80
CA VAL A 260 28.24 -15.88 -16.62
C VAL A 260 28.11 -15.12 -17.94
N GLU A 261 28.66 -15.68 -19.03
CA GLU A 261 28.58 -15.07 -20.37
C GLU A 261 27.14 -14.96 -20.87
N GLN A 262 26.35 -16.02 -20.70
CA GLN A 262 24.93 -16.01 -21.06
C GLN A 262 24.16 -14.94 -20.29
N PHE A 263 24.48 -14.77 -19.00
CA PHE A 263 23.84 -13.76 -18.17
C PHE A 263 24.25 -12.33 -18.55
N ILE A 264 25.54 -12.10 -18.86
CA ILE A 264 26.03 -10.82 -19.37
C ILE A 264 25.32 -10.45 -20.66
N GLN A 265 25.20 -11.41 -21.59
CA GLN A 265 24.52 -11.22 -22.87
C GLN A 265 23.01 -11.01 -22.69
N GLN A 266 22.36 -11.79 -21.82
CA GLN A 266 20.92 -11.71 -21.57
C GLN A 266 20.49 -10.35 -21.02
N TYR A 267 21.29 -9.75 -20.14
CA TYR A 267 20.96 -8.48 -19.50
C TYR A 267 21.71 -7.27 -20.06
N GLY A 268 22.56 -7.46 -21.06
CA GLY A 268 23.31 -6.39 -21.71
C GLY A 268 24.19 -5.61 -20.72
N LEU A 269 24.95 -6.31 -19.87
CA LEU A 269 25.79 -5.67 -18.88
C LEU A 269 26.94 -4.90 -19.55
N ASP A 270 27.30 -3.75 -18.98
CA ASP A 270 28.44 -2.96 -19.44
C ASP A 270 29.77 -3.65 -19.09
N GLU A 271 30.86 -3.18 -19.71
CA GLU A 271 32.19 -3.77 -19.56
C GLU A 271 32.69 -3.78 -18.11
N LYS A 272 32.28 -2.79 -17.30
CA LYS A 272 32.68 -2.72 -15.89
C LYS A 272 31.96 -3.77 -15.05
N ALA A 273 30.65 -3.90 -15.23
CA ALA A 273 29.84 -4.88 -14.51
C ALA A 273 30.17 -6.31 -14.96
N SER A 274 30.43 -6.54 -16.25
CA SER A 274 30.85 -7.85 -16.76
C SER A 274 32.22 -8.24 -16.19
N THR A 275 33.21 -7.34 -16.24
CA THR A 275 34.55 -7.59 -15.66
C THR A 275 34.46 -7.89 -14.16
N ALA A 276 33.68 -7.10 -13.41
CA ALA A 276 33.48 -7.34 -11.98
C ALA A 276 32.81 -8.70 -11.69
N LEU A 277 31.89 -9.14 -12.55
CA LEU A 277 31.22 -10.44 -12.43
C LEU A 277 32.16 -11.60 -12.80
N HIS A 278 33.00 -11.43 -13.82
CA HIS A 278 34.05 -12.40 -14.17
C HIS A 278 35.08 -12.57 -13.05
N GLU A 279 35.57 -11.47 -12.47
CA GLU A 279 36.46 -11.51 -11.31
C GLU A 279 35.81 -12.23 -10.13
N LEU A 280 34.52 -11.94 -9.85
CA LEU A 280 33.81 -12.61 -8.78
C LEU A 280 33.65 -14.10 -9.08
N ALA A 281 33.30 -14.50 -10.30
CA ALA A 281 33.15 -15.90 -10.68
C ALA A 281 34.47 -16.67 -10.63
N ALA A 282 35.60 -16.02 -10.96
CA ALA A 282 36.93 -16.62 -10.88
C ALA A 282 37.41 -16.82 -9.43
N SER A 283 37.04 -15.91 -8.52
CA SER A 283 37.45 -15.95 -7.12
C SER A 283 36.48 -16.75 -6.22
N ASP A 284 35.18 -16.62 -6.44
CA ASP A 284 34.10 -17.28 -5.70
C ASP A 284 32.90 -17.56 -6.63
N PRO A 285 32.89 -18.74 -7.30
CA PRO A 285 31.82 -19.13 -8.22
C PRO A 285 30.44 -19.17 -7.55
N THR A 286 30.38 -19.55 -6.27
CA THR A 286 29.12 -19.65 -5.52
C THR A 286 28.51 -18.26 -5.29
N SER A 287 29.33 -17.28 -4.89
CA SER A 287 28.87 -15.90 -4.73
C SER A 287 28.41 -15.29 -6.06
N ALA A 288 29.12 -15.57 -7.17
CA ALA A 288 28.69 -15.12 -8.49
C ALA A 288 27.33 -15.71 -8.90
N GLN A 289 27.13 -17.01 -8.66
CA GLN A 289 25.85 -17.68 -8.92
C GLN A 289 24.72 -17.10 -8.07
N GLU A 290 24.96 -16.78 -6.79
CA GLU A 290 23.96 -16.13 -5.94
C GLU A 290 23.58 -14.74 -6.46
N VAL A 291 24.54 -13.94 -6.94
CA VAL A 291 24.26 -12.63 -7.55
C VAL A 291 23.40 -12.76 -8.80
N MET A 292 23.65 -13.79 -9.62
CA MET A 292 22.90 -14.08 -10.84
C MET A 292 21.50 -14.65 -10.57
N LEU A 293 21.32 -15.42 -9.49
CA LEU A 293 20.02 -16.02 -9.13
C LEU A 293 19.03 -15.02 -8.52
N GLN A 294 19.53 -13.91 -7.96
CA GLN A 294 18.66 -12.88 -7.41
C GLN A 294 17.80 -12.25 -8.52
N PRO A 295 16.46 -12.26 -8.38
CA PRO A 295 15.58 -11.76 -9.43
C PRO A 295 15.91 -10.30 -9.75
N MET A 296 16.04 -10.00 -11.04
CA MET A 296 16.03 -8.63 -11.54
C MET A 296 14.63 -8.39 -12.07
N GLY A 297 13.94 -7.40 -11.49
CA GLY A 297 12.62 -7.00 -11.99
C GLY A 297 12.72 -6.58 -13.45
N GLU A 298 11.65 -6.82 -14.21
CA GLU A 298 11.56 -6.42 -15.62
C GLU A 298 11.70 -4.89 -15.83
N GLU A 299 11.58 -4.13 -14.74
CA GLU A 299 11.61 -2.67 -14.70
C GLU A 299 12.99 -2.09 -14.32
N VAL A 300 14.03 -2.92 -14.19
CA VAL A 300 15.36 -2.43 -13.84
C VAL A 300 15.92 -1.60 -14.99
N ARG A 301 15.92 -0.27 -14.81
CA ARG A 301 16.39 0.71 -15.81
C ARG A 301 17.89 0.60 -16.10
N ASN A 302 18.69 0.10 -15.16
CA ASN A 302 20.14 -0.06 -15.31
C ASN A 302 20.59 -1.39 -14.65
N PRO A 303 20.62 -2.51 -15.41
CA PRO A 303 21.02 -3.81 -14.88
C PRO A 303 22.49 -3.84 -14.43
N SER A 304 23.39 -3.17 -15.17
CA SER A 304 24.82 -3.06 -14.82
C SER A 304 25.03 -2.48 -13.42
N GLY A 305 24.31 -1.40 -13.08
CA GLY A 305 24.38 -0.78 -11.76
C GLY A 305 23.90 -1.71 -10.63
N VAL A 306 22.83 -2.46 -10.86
CA VAL A 306 22.28 -3.42 -9.88
C VAL A 306 23.25 -4.56 -9.62
N ILE A 307 23.80 -5.17 -10.68
CA ILE A 307 24.77 -6.26 -10.56
C ILE A 307 26.03 -5.76 -9.85
N HIS A 308 26.55 -4.59 -10.22
CA HIS A 308 27.72 -4.02 -9.58
C HIS A 308 27.49 -3.75 -8.07
N ALA A 309 26.32 -3.22 -7.69
CA ALA A 309 25.97 -3.02 -6.28
C ALA A 309 25.87 -4.33 -5.48
N ARG A 310 25.34 -5.40 -6.09
CA ARG A 310 25.29 -6.75 -5.48
C ARG A 310 26.69 -7.33 -5.27
N ILE A 311 27.56 -7.23 -6.27
CA ILE A 311 28.96 -7.67 -6.18
C ILE A 311 29.71 -6.89 -5.09
N GLN A 312 29.52 -5.56 -5.04
CA GLN A 312 30.12 -4.72 -3.99
C GLN A 312 29.63 -5.08 -2.59
N SER A 313 28.34 -5.41 -2.44
CA SER A 313 27.79 -5.85 -1.15
C SER A 313 28.44 -7.15 -0.66
N ARG A 314 28.81 -8.05 -1.59
CA ARG A 314 29.55 -9.29 -1.27
C ARG A 314 31.02 -9.03 -0.95
N LYS A 315 31.70 -8.20 -1.75
CA LYS A 315 33.11 -7.83 -1.51
C LYS A 315 33.26 -7.01 -0.20
N GLY A 316 32.28 -6.17 0.13
CA GLY A 316 32.30 -5.25 1.27
C GLY A 316 31.77 -5.81 2.61
N GLY A 317 31.00 -6.92 2.58
CA GLY A 317 30.35 -7.51 3.76
C GLY A 317 31.28 -8.06 4.85
N LYS A 318 32.60 -8.10 4.63
CA LYS A 318 33.60 -8.48 5.65
C LYS A 318 34.08 -7.32 6.53
N ARG A 319 33.66 -6.07 6.29
CA ARG A 319 34.02 -4.95 7.16
C ARG A 319 33.00 -4.76 8.29
N GLY A 320 33.17 -5.55 9.34
CA GLY A 320 32.97 -5.11 10.73
C GLY A 320 31.55 -4.74 11.15
N ARG A 321 30.73 -5.75 11.45
CA ARG A 321 29.85 -5.67 12.61
C ARG A 321 30.37 -6.68 13.62
N ALA A 322 31.43 -6.29 14.34
CA ALA A 322 31.79 -6.99 15.56
C ALA A 322 30.58 -6.92 16.49
N ALA A 323 30.02 -8.08 16.83
CA ALA A 323 28.96 -8.16 17.82
C ALA A 323 29.51 -7.61 19.15
N PRO A 324 28.82 -6.68 19.82
CA PRO A 324 29.17 -6.33 21.19
C PRO A 324 28.92 -7.57 22.05
N TYR A 325 29.99 -8.12 22.61
CA TYR A 325 29.95 -9.09 23.72
C TYR A 325 29.76 -8.36 25.04
#